data_AF-A0A137QDJ5-F1
#
_entry.id   AF-A0A137QDJ5-F1
#
_cell.length_a   1.000
_cell.length_b   1.000
_cell.length_c   1.000
_cell.angle_alpha   90.00
_cell.angle_beta   90.00
_cell.angle_gamma   90.00
#
_symmetry.space_group_name_H-M   'P 1'
#
loop_
_entity.id
_entity.type
_entity.pdbx_description
1 polymer ?
#
loop_
_entity_poly.entity_id
_entity_poly.type
_entity_poly.pdbx_seq_one_letter_code
_entity_poly.pdbx_strand_id
1 'polypeptide(L)'
;MAVIMEHVGDWEFAKAVGVPTFLPRPLDWSRASRTDYATLSGHLPAIRAAKPSNENPLTKLGAVLAIRFGYVNVLEYFLSQHHTMFRSAFKDDLIPIKASRHGRITVLSWWKHVFEQHPDLIPPPAPGTIAEAVDGASRNGQVASLDWWLNCGHPFDYTEAALEYASAKNQIAILDWWKQRYTSRGLPLKIGRVMDVASTAGHVEVLEWWATSQLEFKYDRHALQHASCNGKVEVLDWWLGSGLQLIFDQEALVGATRHNRPEVLEWWDRSGLPIQYRMCDIEEALEDAIGGGEDASKWWRKKGIDFNANDKEWMKLQSLN
;
A
#
# COMPACT_ATOMS: atom_id res chain seq x y z
N MET A 1 -14.98 11.20 22.99
CA MET A 1 -14.98 11.64 21.59
C MET A 1 -13.66 12.35 21.23
N ALA A 2 -13.30 13.48 21.84
CA ALA A 2 -12.05 14.21 21.53
C ALA A 2 -10.77 13.35 21.69
N VAL A 3 -10.62 12.63 22.82
CA VAL A 3 -9.47 11.76 23.11
C VAL A 3 -9.31 10.60 22.11
N ILE A 4 -10.41 10.07 21.57
CA ILE A 4 -10.37 8.98 20.58
C ILE A 4 -9.83 9.50 19.24
N MET A 5 -10.21 10.72 18.84
CA MET A 5 -9.76 11.31 17.58
C MET A 5 -8.28 11.71 17.62
N GLU A 6 -7.79 12.14 18.77
CA GLU A 6 -6.36 12.38 18.99
C GLU A 6 -5.54 11.09 18.86
N HIS A 7 -6.06 9.97 19.32
CA HIS A 7 -5.41 8.66 19.18
C HIS A 7 -5.43 8.14 17.73
N VAL A 8 -6.51 8.40 16.98
CA VAL A 8 -6.61 8.01 15.56
C VAL A 8 -5.74 8.90 14.65
N GLY A 9 -5.37 10.11 15.09
CA GLY A 9 -4.50 11.01 14.33
C GLY A 9 -5.16 11.61 13.07
N ASP A 10 -6.49 11.52 12.95
CA ASP A 10 -7.23 11.94 11.76
C ASP A 10 -7.87 13.32 11.93
N TRP A 11 -7.10 14.34 11.55
CA TRP A 11 -7.54 15.74 11.62
C TRP A 11 -8.77 16.01 10.76
N GLU A 12 -8.85 15.42 9.56
CA GLU A 12 -9.97 15.63 8.64
C GLU A 12 -11.27 15.09 9.24
N PHE A 13 -11.22 13.89 9.83
CA PHE A 13 -12.37 13.30 10.48
C PHE A 13 -12.82 14.10 11.70
N ALA A 14 -11.87 14.55 12.55
CA ALA A 14 -12.19 15.39 13.70
C ALA A 14 -12.89 16.70 13.29
N LYS A 15 -12.44 17.32 12.19
CA LYS A 15 -13.09 18.51 11.63
C LYS A 15 -14.44 18.21 11.00
N ALA A 16 -14.57 17.08 10.31
CA ALA A 16 -15.82 16.66 9.68
C ALA A 16 -16.96 16.51 10.69
N VAL A 17 -16.67 15.95 11.86
CA VAL A 17 -17.66 15.76 12.94
C VAL A 17 -17.78 16.95 13.90
N GLY A 18 -17.03 18.03 13.68
CA GLY A 18 -17.08 19.24 14.49
C GLY A 18 -16.49 19.10 15.90
N VAL A 19 -15.58 18.15 16.12
CA VAL A 19 -14.96 17.92 17.43
C VAL A 19 -13.69 18.78 17.57
N PRO A 20 -13.52 19.54 18.68
CA PRO A 20 -12.25 20.21 18.97
C PRO A 20 -11.09 19.22 19.00
N THR A 21 -9.97 19.58 18.39
CA THR A 21 -8.79 18.71 18.29
C THR A 21 -7.51 19.52 18.37
N PHE A 22 -6.50 18.98 19.07
CA PHE A 22 -5.15 19.52 19.10
C PHE A 22 -4.25 18.97 17.98
N LEU A 23 -4.80 18.13 17.09
CA LEU A 23 -4.04 17.58 15.97
C LEU A 23 -3.53 18.71 15.05
N PRO A 24 -2.26 18.65 14.61
CA PRO A 24 -1.72 19.61 13.67
C PRO A 24 -2.48 19.50 12.35
N ARG A 25 -2.78 20.65 11.75
CA ARG A 25 -3.38 20.69 10.41
C ARG A 25 -2.39 20.05 9.42
N PRO A 26 -2.82 19.07 8.59
CA PRO A 26 -1.96 18.47 7.59
C PRO A 26 -1.43 19.52 6.59
N LEU A 27 -0.20 19.32 6.09
CA LEU A 27 0.45 20.27 5.19
C LEU A 27 -0.33 20.49 3.89
N ASP A 28 -1.00 19.47 3.38
CA ASP A 28 -1.83 19.56 2.16
C ASP A 28 -2.97 20.57 2.30
N TRP A 29 -3.47 20.78 3.53
CA TRP A 29 -4.53 21.75 3.83
C TRP A 29 -4.03 23.20 3.92
N SER A 30 -2.72 23.44 3.87
CA SER A 30 -2.15 24.80 3.89
C SER A 30 -2.57 25.63 2.67
N ARG A 31 -2.82 24.98 1.53
CA ARG A 31 -3.23 25.62 0.27
C ARG A 31 -4.69 25.31 -0.11
N ALA A 32 -5.46 24.72 0.80
CA ALA A 32 -6.86 24.39 0.57
C ALA A 32 -7.72 25.64 0.40
N SER A 33 -8.70 25.59 -0.50
CA SER A 33 -9.64 26.69 -0.72
C SER A 33 -10.67 26.78 0.42
N ARG A 34 -11.40 27.90 0.51
CA ARG A 34 -12.52 27.99 1.47
C ARG A 34 -13.60 26.97 1.16
N THR A 35 -13.78 26.63 -0.12
CA THR A 35 -14.70 25.57 -0.56
C THR A 35 -14.26 24.19 -0.09
N ASP A 36 -12.96 23.88 -0.11
CA ASP A 36 -12.42 22.63 0.45
C ASP A 36 -12.70 22.55 1.96
N TYR A 37 -12.44 23.63 2.70
CA TYR A 37 -12.73 23.69 4.14
C TYR A 37 -14.22 23.53 4.44
N ALA A 38 -15.10 24.15 3.67
CA ALA A 38 -16.55 24.00 3.88
C ALA A 38 -17.01 22.54 3.64
N THR A 39 -16.34 21.84 2.72
CA THR A 39 -16.63 20.45 2.36
C THR A 39 -16.31 19.46 3.49
N LEU A 40 -15.43 19.80 4.44
CA LEU A 40 -15.12 18.96 5.62
C LEU A 40 -16.39 18.45 6.33
N SER A 41 -17.33 19.36 6.54
CA SER A 41 -18.59 19.08 7.26
C SER A 41 -19.62 18.28 6.46
N GLY A 42 -19.47 18.18 5.13
CA GLY A 42 -20.52 17.64 4.25
C GLY A 42 -21.82 18.45 4.22
N HIS A 43 -21.90 19.59 4.92
CA HIS A 43 -23.12 20.36 5.11
C HIS A 43 -23.32 21.37 3.97
N LEU A 44 -24.28 21.10 3.08
CA LEU A 44 -24.52 21.93 1.89
C LEU A 44 -24.72 23.43 2.16
N PRO A 45 -25.45 23.87 3.21
CA PRO A 45 -25.53 25.30 3.53
C PRO A 45 -24.18 25.97 3.79
N ALA A 46 -23.25 25.28 4.46
CA ALA A 46 -21.90 25.80 4.68
C ALA A 46 -21.12 25.91 3.36
N ILE A 47 -21.24 24.91 2.49
CA ILE A 47 -20.61 24.91 1.16
C ILE A 47 -21.18 26.04 0.28
N ARG A 48 -22.49 26.27 0.31
CA ARG A 48 -23.14 27.39 -0.39
C ARG A 48 -22.66 28.74 0.15
N ALA A 49 -22.54 28.87 1.48
CA ALA A 49 -22.05 30.09 2.12
C ALA A 49 -20.58 30.41 1.75
N ALA A 50 -19.78 29.39 1.46
CA ALA A 50 -18.41 29.55 0.97
C ALA A 50 -18.33 30.14 -0.45
N LYS A 51 -19.45 30.15 -1.21
CA LYS A 51 -19.55 30.66 -2.58
C LYS A 51 -18.48 30.05 -3.51
N PRO A 52 -18.63 28.77 -3.92
CA PRO A 52 -17.70 28.14 -4.84
C PRO A 52 -17.61 28.92 -6.16
N SER A 53 -16.39 29.19 -6.62
CA SER A 53 -16.10 29.90 -7.86
C SER A 53 -14.73 29.49 -8.42
N ASN A 54 -14.33 30.00 -9.59
CA ASN A 54 -12.99 29.73 -10.15
C ASN A 54 -11.85 30.23 -9.24
N GLU A 55 -12.06 31.30 -8.48
CA GLU A 55 -11.10 31.84 -7.51
C GLU A 55 -11.16 31.14 -6.14
N ASN A 56 -12.24 30.39 -5.89
CA ASN A 56 -12.43 29.60 -4.68
C ASN A 56 -12.96 28.20 -5.03
N PRO A 57 -12.17 27.39 -5.76
CA PRO A 57 -12.66 26.15 -6.35
C PRO A 57 -12.71 25.04 -5.31
N LEU A 58 -13.59 24.06 -5.49
CA LEU A 58 -13.38 22.73 -4.93
C LEU A 58 -12.15 22.13 -5.62
N THR A 59 -11.11 21.80 -4.88
CA THR A 59 -9.91 21.17 -5.41
C THR A 59 -9.99 19.65 -5.29
N LYS A 60 -8.98 18.95 -5.81
CA LYS A 60 -8.85 17.50 -5.63
C LYS A 60 -8.85 17.10 -4.15
N LEU A 61 -8.39 17.98 -3.25
CA LEU A 61 -8.38 17.74 -1.80
C LEU A 61 -9.81 17.61 -1.26
N GLY A 62 -10.66 18.61 -1.50
CA GLY A 62 -12.07 18.57 -1.09
C GLY A 62 -12.86 17.46 -1.78
N ALA A 63 -12.57 17.18 -3.06
CA ALA A 63 -13.19 16.09 -3.81
C ALA A 63 -12.88 14.71 -3.22
N VAL A 64 -11.60 14.42 -2.94
CA VAL A 64 -11.19 13.16 -2.29
C VAL A 64 -11.84 13.04 -0.92
N LEU A 65 -11.93 14.12 -0.15
CA LEU A 65 -12.58 14.12 1.15
C LEU A 65 -14.09 13.82 1.06
N ALA A 66 -14.79 14.44 0.12
CA ALA A 66 -16.22 14.20 -0.09
C ALA A 66 -16.49 12.73 -0.44
N ILE A 67 -15.63 12.12 -1.27
CA ILE A 67 -15.70 10.69 -1.57
C ILE A 67 -15.36 9.87 -0.32
N ARG A 68 -14.26 10.19 0.37
CA ARG A 68 -13.78 9.49 1.58
C ARG A 68 -14.84 9.43 2.67
N PHE A 69 -15.64 10.47 2.88
CA PHE A 69 -16.73 10.49 3.87
C PHE A 69 -18.10 10.11 3.30
N GLY A 70 -18.20 9.80 2.01
CA GLY A 70 -19.43 9.31 1.41
C GLY A 70 -20.50 10.40 1.21
N TYR A 71 -20.10 11.65 1.03
CA TYR A 71 -21.01 12.79 0.91
C TYR A 71 -21.65 12.89 -0.49
N VAL A 72 -22.54 11.95 -0.81
CA VAL A 72 -23.27 11.91 -2.09
C VAL A 72 -24.00 13.23 -2.37
N ASN A 73 -24.55 13.87 -1.34
CA ASN A 73 -25.19 15.18 -1.43
C ASN A 73 -24.23 16.29 -1.94
N VAL A 74 -22.96 16.24 -1.56
CA VAL A 74 -21.94 17.18 -2.02
C VAL A 74 -21.57 16.89 -3.47
N LEU A 75 -21.37 15.62 -3.83
CA LEU A 75 -21.10 15.20 -5.21
C LEU A 75 -22.24 15.66 -6.14
N GLU A 76 -23.49 15.40 -5.75
CA GLU A 76 -24.70 15.82 -6.48
C GLU A 76 -24.80 17.35 -6.63
N TYR A 77 -24.46 18.09 -5.57
CA TYR A 77 -24.47 19.56 -5.61
C TYR A 77 -23.45 20.11 -6.62
N PHE A 78 -22.22 19.61 -6.63
CA PHE A 78 -21.22 20.07 -7.59
C PHE A 78 -21.54 19.60 -9.01
N LEU A 79 -22.05 18.38 -9.19
CA LEU A 79 -22.48 17.88 -10.49
C LEU A 79 -23.59 18.76 -11.10
N SER A 80 -24.63 19.06 -10.32
CA SER A 80 -25.82 19.76 -10.82
C SER A 80 -25.66 21.28 -10.90
N GLN A 81 -24.92 21.90 -9.98
CA GLN A 81 -24.85 23.37 -9.87
C GLN A 81 -23.50 23.95 -10.31
N HIS A 82 -22.42 23.15 -10.35
CA HIS A 82 -21.05 23.60 -10.60
C HIS A 82 -20.29 22.64 -11.53
N HIS A 83 -20.92 22.22 -12.63
CA HIS A 83 -20.45 21.12 -13.47
C HIS A 83 -19.01 21.26 -14.00
N THR A 84 -18.59 22.48 -14.37
CA THR A 84 -17.21 22.74 -14.81
C THR A 84 -16.19 22.48 -13.70
N MET A 85 -16.51 22.89 -12.47
CA MET A 85 -15.71 22.62 -11.28
C MET A 85 -15.74 21.13 -10.93
N PHE A 86 -16.90 20.48 -11.05
CA PHE A 86 -17.03 19.03 -10.86
C PHE A 86 -16.10 18.26 -11.81
N ARG A 87 -16.15 18.54 -13.11
CA ARG A 87 -15.28 17.90 -14.10
C ARG A 87 -13.80 18.11 -13.80
N SER A 88 -13.41 19.28 -13.30
CA SER A 88 -12.02 19.57 -12.92
C SER A 88 -11.58 18.82 -11.66
N ALA A 89 -12.43 18.79 -10.63
CA ALA A 89 -12.10 18.22 -9.33
C ALA A 89 -12.20 16.69 -9.28
N PHE A 90 -13.09 16.09 -10.09
CA PHE A 90 -13.40 14.65 -10.11
C PHE A 90 -12.96 13.93 -11.41
N LYS A 91 -12.00 14.50 -12.16
CA LYS A 91 -11.43 13.88 -13.38
C LYS A 91 -10.69 12.56 -13.11
N ASP A 92 -10.29 11.88 -14.19
CA ASP A 92 -9.44 10.68 -14.18
C ASP A 92 -10.02 9.54 -13.33
N ASP A 93 -11.33 9.31 -13.44
CA ASP A 93 -12.07 8.28 -12.69
C ASP A 93 -11.83 8.29 -11.17
N LEU A 94 -11.61 9.49 -10.62
CA LEU A 94 -11.33 9.66 -9.19
C LEU A 94 -12.41 9.03 -8.30
N ILE A 95 -13.68 9.14 -8.70
CA ILE A 95 -14.84 8.68 -7.92
C ILE A 95 -14.81 7.16 -7.72
N PRO A 96 -14.87 6.30 -8.76
CA PRO A 96 -14.86 4.85 -8.58
C PRO A 96 -13.59 4.36 -7.88
N ILE A 97 -12.42 4.93 -8.18
CA ILE A 97 -11.15 4.53 -7.56
C ILE A 97 -11.12 4.85 -6.07
N LYS A 98 -11.43 6.10 -5.69
CA LYS A 98 -11.36 6.53 -4.27
C LYS A 98 -12.50 5.96 -3.44
N ALA A 99 -13.71 5.83 -4.00
CA ALA A 99 -14.82 5.22 -3.29
C ALA A 99 -14.51 3.75 -2.96
N SER A 100 -13.88 3.03 -3.89
CA SER A 100 -13.46 1.63 -3.68
C SER A 100 -12.42 1.48 -2.58
N ARG A 101 -11.42 2.37 -2.54
CA ARG A 101 -10.38 2.40 -1.48
C ARG A 101 -10.93 2.71 -0.09
N HIS A 102 -12.09 3.35 0.01
CA HIS A 102 -12.71 3.76 1.28
C HIS A 102 -13.99 2.98 1.63
N GLY A 103 -14.36 1.95 0.85
CA GLY A 103 -15.55 1.15 1.14
C GLY A 103 -16.88 1.88 0.91
N ARG A 104 -16.90 2.93 0.07
CA ARG A 104 -18.06 3.82 -0.08
C ARG A 104 -19.01 3.35 -1.18
N ILE A 105 -19.70 2.24 -0.90
CA ILE A 105 -20.63 1.61 -1.83
C ILE A 105 -21.82 2.50 -2.22
N THR A 106 -22.21 3.45 -1.37
CA THR A 106 -23.26 4.43 -1.68
C THR A 106 -22.80 5.44 -2.75
N VAL A 107 -21.53 5.87 -2.68
CA VAL A 107 -20.90 6.71 -3.71
C VAL A 107 -20.73 5.94 -5.00
N LEU A 108 -20.29 4.67 -4.94
CA LEU A 108 -20.20 3.80 -6.12
C LEU A 108 -21.55 3.60 -6.79
N SER A 109 -22.60 3.34 -6.01
CA SER A 109 -23.97 3.16 -6.52
C SER A 109 -24.53 4.43 -7.14
N TRP A 110 -24.31 5.59 -6.51
CA TRP A 110 -24.67 6.89 -7.08
C TRP A 110 -23.92 7.14 -8.39
N TRP A 111 -22.60 6.96 -8.40
CA TRP A 111 -21.77 7.15 -9.60
C TRP A 111 -22.24 6.25 -10.75
N LYS A 112 -22.50 4.97 -10.46
CA LYS A 112 -23.05 4.01 -11.42
C LYS A 112 -24.38 4.47 -12.01
N HIS A 113 -25.31 4.87 -11.14
CA HIS A 113 -26.60 5.38 -11.57
C HIS A 113 -26.45 6.60 -12.51
N VAL A 114 -25.57 7.55 -12.17
CA VAL A 114 -25.36 8.75 -12.98
C VAL A 114 -24.80 8.40 -14.36
N PHE A 115 -23.71 7.62 -14.46
CA PHE A 115 -23.14 7.35 -15.79
C PHE A 115 -24.02 6.45 -16.66
N GLU A 116 -24.85 5.58 -16.06
CA GLU A 116 -25.78 4.72 -16.80
C GLU A 116 -26.97 5.51 -17.37
N GLN A 117 -27.46 6.53 -16.64
CA GLN A 117 -28.60 7.34 -17.10
C GLN A 117 -28.17 8.58 -17.88
N HIS A 118 -27.02 9.17 -17.53
CA HIS A 118 -26.52 10.46 -18.03
C HIS A 118 -25.01 10.40 -18.34
N PRO A 119 -24.60 9.61 -19.36
CA PRO A 119 -23.19 9.44 -19.72
C PRO A 119 -22.48 10.72 -20.20
N ASP A 120 -23.24 11.76 -20.55
CA ASP A 120 -22.76 13.10 -20.93
C ASP A 120 -22.29 13.93 -19.72
N LEU A 121 -22.87 13.64 -18.54
CA LEU A 121 -22.48 14.26 -17.28
C LEU A 121 -21.26 13.58 -16.69
N ILE A 122 -21.29 12.25 -16.58
CA ILE A 122 -20.19 11.41 -16.12
C ILE A 122 -20.03 10.26 -17.12
N PRO A 123 -18.87 10.12 -17.79
CA PRO A 123 -18.66 9.02 -18.71
C PRO A 123 -18.57 7.67 -17.97
N PRO A 124 -18.81 6.54 -18.66
CA PRO A 124 -18.50 5.22 -18.12
C PRO A 124 -16.99 5.12 -17.79
N PRO A 125 -16.60 4.20 -16.88
CA PRO A 125 -15.21 4.05 -16.46
C PRO A 125 -14.29 3.78 -17.66
N ALA A 126 -13.15 4.43 -17.69
CA ALA A 126 -12.12 4.19 -18.69
C ALA A 126 -11.55 2.75 -18.59
N PRO A 127 -10.96 2.22 -19.67
CA PRO A 127 -10.27 0.93 -19.62
C PRO A 127 -9.22 0.90 -18.50
N GLY A 128 -9.22 -0.17 -17.69
CA GLY A 128 -8.31 -0.34 -16.55
C GLY A 128 -8.79 0.28 -15.23
N THR A 129 -9.78 1.18 -15.24
CA THR A 129 -10.31 1.82 -14.02
C THR A 129 -10.92 0.82 -13.05
N ILE A 130 -11.64 -0.18 -13.55
CA ILE A 130 -12.23 -1.24 -12.71
C ILE A 130 -11.13 -2.02 -12.02
N ALA A 131 -10.09 -2.42 -12.75
CA ALA A 131 -8.94 -3.11 -12.18
C ALA A 131 -8.25 -2.26 -11.11
N GLU A 132 -7.97 -0.98 -11.36
CA GLU A 132 -7.38 -0.09 -10.35
C GLU A 132 -8.28 0.07 -9.11
N ALA A 133 -9.60 0.14 -9.31
CA ALA A 133 -10.56 0.25 -8.22
C ALA A 133 -10.59 -1.03 -7.35
N VAL A 134 -10.59 -2.21 -7.97
CA VAL A 134 -10.59 -3.52 -7.29
C VAL A 134 -9.24 -3.81 -6.62
N ASP A 135 -8.12 -3.52 -7.28
CA ASP A 135 -6.78 -3.64 -6.71
C ASP A 135 -6.61 -2.68 -5.52
N GLY A 136 -7.13 -1.44 -5.68
CA GLY A 136 -7.16 -0.43 -4.62
C GLY A 136 -8.05 -0.81 -3.43
N ALA A 137 -9.20 -1.45 -3.67
CA ALA A 137 -10.04 -2.00 -2.61
C ALA A 137 -9.32 -3.10 -1.84
N SER A 138 -8.63 -4.00 -2.54
CA SER A 138 -7.84 -5.08 -1.96
C SER A 138 -6.72 -4.55 -1.07
N ARG A 139 -6.00 -3.51 -1.53
CA ARG A 139 -4.97 -2.80 -0.75
C ARG A 139 -5.46 -2.23 0.57
N ASN A 140 -6.72 -1.77 0.63
CA ASN A 140 -7.27 -1.03 1.76
C ASN A 140 -8.25 -1.86 2.61
N GLY A 141 -8.33 -3.17 2.41
CA GLY A 141 -9.17 -4.02 3.24
C GLY A 141 -10.68 -3.90 2.97
N GLN A 142 -11.08 -3.41 1.79
CA GLN A 142 -12.46 -3.02 1.52
C GLN A 142 -13.30 -4.15 0.89
N VAL A 143 -13.68 -5.14 1.71
CA VAL A 143 -14.55 -6.26 1.28
C VAL A 143 -15.86 -5.76 0.66
N ALA A 144 -16.49 -4.74 1.26
CA ALA A 144 -17.73 -4.17 0.75
C ALA A 144 -17.60 -3.63 -0.69
N SER A 145 -16.45 -3.05 -1.04
CA SER A 145 -16.18 -2.59 -2.41
C SER A 145 -16.00 -3.77 -3.37
N LEU A 146 -15.27 -4.81 -2.95
CA LEU A 146 -15.08 -6.02 -3.77
C LEU A 146 -16.41 -6.72 -4.05
N ASP A 147 -17.25 -6.88 -3.02
CA ASP A 147 -18.60 -7.42 -3.18
C ASP A 147 -19.47 -6.53 -4.09
N TRP A 148 -19.37 -5.21 -3.96
CA TRP A 148 -20.11 -4.29 -4.83
C TRP A 148 -19.69 -4.47 -6.31
N TRP A 149 -18.40 -4.44 -6.61
CA TRP A 149 -17.89 -4.61 -7.98
C TRP A 149 -18.25 -5.96 -8.58
N LEU A 150 -18.18 -7.04 -7.79
CA LEU A 150 -18.53 -8.38 -8.25
C LEU A 150 -20.02 -8.52 -8.61
N ASN A 151 -20.89 -7.68 -8.04
CA ASN A 151 -22.34 -7.77 -8.19
C ASN A 151 -22.96 -6.56 -8.93
N CYS A 152 -22.18 -5.59 -9.38
CA CYS A 152 -22.71 -4.36 -9.99
C CYS A 152 -23.20 -4.55 -11.44
N GLY A 153 -23.03 -5.74 -12.02
CA GLY A 153 -23.50 -6.05 -13.39
C GLY A 153 -22.58 -5.55 -14.50
N HIS A 154 -21.40 -5.01 -14.16
CA HIS A 154 -20.31 -4.71 -15.10
C HIS A 154 -19.21 -5.79 -15.03
N PRO A 155 -18.36 -5.94 -16.07
CA PRO A 155 -17.25 -6.88 -16.03
C PRO A 155 -16.36 -6.65 -14.81
N PHE A 156 -16.08 -7.72 -14.08
CA PHE A 156 -15.20 -7.70 -12.92
C PHE A 156 -13.76 -7.91 -13.38
N ASP A 157 -12.92 -6.88 -13.27
CA ASP A 157 -11.52 -6.89 -13.71
C ASP A 157 -10.59 -6.48 -12.55
N TYR A 158 -9.37 -7.00 -12.56
CA TYR A 158 -8.35 -6.89 -11.51
C TYR A 158 -7.01 -7.39 -12.03
N THR A 159 -5.91 -7.03 -11.38
CA THR A 159 -4.58 -7.51 -11.76
C THR A 159 -3.96 -8.36 -10.65
N GLU A 160 -2.71 -8.79 -10.84
CA GLU A 160 -1.91 -9.41 -9.77
C GLU A 160 -1.76 -8.47 -8.56
N ALA A 161 -1.84 -7.15 -8.80
CA ALA A 161 -1.75 -6.14 -7.76
C ALA A 161 -2.84 -6.28 -6.68
N ALA A 162 -4.00 -6.88 -6.97
CA ALA A 162 -5.02 -7.13 -5.95
C ALA A 162 -4.48 -7.99 -4.80
N LEU A 163 -3.91 -9.15 -5.12
CA LEU A 163 -3.39 -10.10 -4.12
C LEU A 163 -2.04 -9.65 -3.57
N GLU A 164 -1.18 -9.04 -4.39
CA GLU A 164 0.08 -8.45 -3.93
C GLU A 164 -0.16 -7.31 -2.93
N TYR A 165 -1.08 -6.39 -3.21
CA TYR A 165 -1.38 -5.31 -2.28
C TYR A 165 -2.09 -5.79 -1.02
N ALA A 166 -2.98 -6.77 -1.11
CA ALA A 166 -3.57 -7.39 0.07
C ALA A 166 -2.48 -8.00 0.96
N SER A 167 -1.51 -8.68 0.36
CA SER A 167 -0.38 -9.30 1.07
C SER A 167 0.56 -8.26 1.67
N ALA A 168 0.92 -7.21 0.92
CA ALA A 168 1.81 -6.14 1.35
C ALA A 168 1.18 -5.17 2.38
N LYS A 169 -0.13 -5.26 2.62
CA LYS A 169 -0.87 -4.41 3.57
C LYS A 169 -1.55 -5.19 4.68
N ASN A 170 -1.18 -6.45 4.87
CA ASN A 170 -1.73 -7.32 5.89
C ASN A 170 -3.26 -7.43 5.88
N GLN A 171 -3.82 -7.64 4.69
CA GLN A 171 -5.28 -7.71 4.49
C GLN A 171 -5.76 -9.16 4.45
N ILE A 172 -5.61 -9.90 5.55
CA ILE A 172 -6.04 -11.32 5.65
C ILE A 172 -7.51 -11.50 5.25
N ALA A 173 -8.40 -10.62 5.71
CA ALA A 173 -9.82 -10.69 5.35
C ALA A 173 -10.08 -10.57 3.84
N ILE A 174 -9.23 -9.85 3.10
CA ILE A 174 -9.30 -9.75 1.64
C ILE A 174 -8.77 -11.02 0.99
N LEU A 175 -7.68 -11.60 1.51
CA LEU A 175 -7.15 -12.87 1.03
C LEU A 175 -8.18 -14.00 1.23
N ASP A 176 -8.85 -14.03 2.39
CA ASP A 176 -9.97 -14.94 2.66
C ASP A 176 -11.13 -14.72 1.68
N TRP A 177 -11.48 -13.46 1.39
CA TRP A 177 -12.51 -13.14 0.40
C TRP A 177 -12.15 -13.70 -0.98
N TRP A 178 -10.92 -13.46 -1.47
CA TRP A 178 -10.46 -13.98 -2.76
C TRP A 178 -10.47 -15.51 -2.80
N LYS A 179 -9.94 -16.17 -1.77
CA LYS A 179 -9.96 -17.64 -1.65
C LYS A 179 -11.37 -18.20 -1.63
N GLN A 180 -12.29 -17.57 -0.89
CA GLN A 180 -13.69 -17.98 -0.84
C GLN A 180 -14.36 -17.83 -2.20
N ARG A 181 -14.16 -16.71 -2.92
CA ARG A 181 -14.74 -16.50 -4.25
C ARG A 181 -14.16 -17.43 -5.31
N TYR A 182 -12.87 -17.74 -5.23
CA TYR A 182 -12.24 -18.77 -6.04
C TYR A 182 -12.89 -20.14 -5.81
N THR A 183 -12.98 -20.58 -4.55
CA THR A 183 -13.49 -21.91 -4.20
C THR A 183 -14.98 -22.08 -4.51
N SER A 184 -15.79 -21.04 -4.26
CA SER A 184 -17.26 -21.11 -4.39
C SER A 184 -17.81 -20.74 -5.77
N ARG A 185 -17.14 -19.83 -6.49
CA ARG A 185 -17.63 -19.28 -7.76
C ARG A 185 -16.66 -19.45 -8.92
N GLY A 186 -15.50 -20.07 -8.69
CA GLY A 186 -14.47 -20.26 -9.72
C GLY A 186 -13.80 -18.95 -10.17
N LEU A 187 -13.83 -17.90 -9.34
CA LEU A 187 -13.20 -16.62 -9.66
C LEU A 187 -11.67 -16.79 -9.76
N PRO A 188 -11.03 -16.61 -10.93
CA PRO A 188 -9.61 -16.93 -11.11
C PRO A 188 -8.69 -16.11 -10.21
N LEU A 189 -7.67 -16.73 -9.59
CA LEU A 189 -6.70 -15.99 -8.78
C LEU A 189 -5.52 -15.54 -9.66
N LYS A 190 -5.19 -14.25 -9.61
CA LYS A 190 -3.98 -13.66 -10.22
C LYS A 190 -2.94 -13.48 -9.11
N ILE A 191 -2.24 -14.56 -8.74
CA ILE A 191 -1.49 -14.61 -7.47
C ILE A 191 -0.27 -13.67 -7.45
N GLY A 192 0.47 -13.49 -8.55
CA GLY A 192 1.62 -12.59 -8.57
C GLY A 192 2.73 -12.96 -7.57
N ARG A 193 3.48 -11.97 -7.09
CA ARG A 193 4.63 -12.12 -6.16
C ARG A 193 4.26 -11.91 -4.69
N VAL A 194 3.19 -12.57 -4.24
CA VAL A 194 2.62 -12.38 -2.90
C VAL A 194 3.59 -12.64 -1.75
N MET A 195 4.45 -13.65 -1.88
CA MET A 195 5.44 -13.99 -0.85
C MET A 195 6.54 -12.94 -0.76
N ASP A 196 7.02 -12.44 -1.90
CA ASP A 196 8.07 -11.43 -1.96
C ASP A 196 7.59 -10.13 -1.30
N VAL A 197 6.40 -9.66 -1.66
CA VAL A 197 5.86 -8.39 -1.12
C VAL A 197 5.46 -8.49 0.35
N ALA A 198 4.98 -9.65 0.82
CA ALA A 198 4.74 -9.90 2.23
C ALA A 198 6.05 -9.92 3.03
N SER A 199 7.11 -10.52 2.46
CA SER A 199 8.44 -10.55 3.06
C SER A 199 9.07 -9.16 3.16
N THR A 200 8.95 -8.35 2.10
CA THR A 200 9.37 -6.94 2.11
C THR A 200 8.64 -6.13 3.19
N ALA A 201 7.32 -6.34 3.31
CA ALA A 201 6.49 -5.59 4.24
C ALA A 201 6.69 -6.00 5.71
N GLY A 202 7.14 -7.22 5.97
CA GLY A 202 7.32 -7.76 7.32
C GLY A 202 6.07 -8.44 7.89
N HIS A 203 5.17 -8.95 7.04
CA HIS A 203 3.88 -9.50 7.47
C HIS A 203 3.94 -11.03 7.58
N VAL A 204 4.44 -11.51 8.73
CA VAL A 204 4.54 -12.96 9.04
C VAL A 204 3.18 -13.65 8.97
N GLU A 205 2.12 -13.02 9.47
CA GLU A 205 0.77 -13.62 9.41
C GLU A 205 0.27 -13.86 7.97
N VAL A 206 0.67 -13.02 7.02
CA VAL A 206 0.32 -13.18 5.61
C VAL A 206 1.11 -14.33 4.98
N LEU A 207 2.40 -14.44 5.31
CA LEU A 207 3.24 -15.54 4.85
C LEU A 207 2.68 -16.89 5.34
N GLU A 208 2.31 -16.95 6.62
CA GLU A 208 1.66 -18.13 7.21
C GLU A 208 0.31 -18.44 6.54
N TRP A 209 -0.50 -17.41 6.27
CA TRP A 209 -1.76 -17.58 5.55
C TRP A 209 -1.53 -18.20 4.17
N TRP A 210 -0.56 -17.70 3.40
CA TRP A 210 -0.26 -18.27 2.08
C TRP A 210 0.24 -19.71 2.18
N ALA A 211 1.18 -20.00 3.08
CA ALA A 211 1.73 -21.33 3.29
C ALA A 211 0.66 -22.37 3.67
N THR A 212 -0.36 -21.96 4.43
CA THR A 212 -1.46 -22.83 4.87
C THR A 212 -2.71 -22.74 3.99
N SER A 213 -2.72 -21.86 2.98
CA SER A 213 -3.90 -21.57 2.17
C SER A 213 -4.33 -22.73 1.24
N GLN A 214 -3.44 -23.68 0.96
CA GLN A 214 -3.60 -24.71 -0.08
C GLN A 214 -3.70 -24.13 -1.51
N LEU A 215 -3.33 -22.86 -1.70
CA LEU A 215 -3.20 -22.24 -3.00
C LEU A 215 -1.77 -22.42 -3.51
N GLU A 216 -1.61 -22.61 -4.82
CA GLU A 216 -0.28 -22.66 -5.43
C GLU A 216 0.30 -21.24 -5.54
N PHE A 217 1.41 -20.97 -4.86
CA PHE A 217 2.12 -19.69 -4.93
C PHE A 217 3.57 -19.90 -5.37
N LYS A 218 4.20 -18.83 -5.86
CA LYS A 218 5.60 -18.81 -6.27
C LYS A 218 6.36 -17.77 -5.46
N TYR A 219 7.63 -18.04 -5.26
CA TYR A 219 8.59 -17.13 -4.66
C TYR A 219 9.98 -17.47 -5.21
N ASP A 220 10.90 -16.54 -5.09
CA ASP A 220 12.29 -16.73 -5.45
C ASP A 220 13.22 -16.07 -4.41
N ARG A 221 14.48 -15.85 -4.78
CA ARG A 221 15.47 -15.22 -3.91
C ARG A 221 15.09 -13.82 -3.40
N HIS A 222 14.20 -13.11 -4.10
CA HIS A 222 13.83 -11.75 -3.74
C HIS A 222 13.08 -11.70 -2.40
N ALA A 223 12.41 -12.79 -1.98
CA ALA A 223 11.73 -12.83 -0.69
C ALA A 223 12.71 -12.63 0.50
N LEU A 224 13.78 -13.45 0.56
CA LEU A 224 14.80 -13.36 1.60
C LEU A 224 15.70 -12.12 1.42
N GLN A 225 15.99 -11.73 0.18
CA GLN A 225 16.75 -10.52 -0.13
C GLN A 225 16.01 -9.26 0.38
N HIS A 226 14.74 -9.10 0.04
CA HIS A 226 13.97 -7.93 0.47
C HIS A 226 13.73 -7.90 1.98
N ALA A 227 13.47 -9.04 2.60
CA ALA A 227 13.40 -9.15 4.07
C ALA A 227 14.72 -8.66 4.70
N SER A 228 15.85 -9.05 4.11
CA SER A 228 17.19 -8.65 4.56
C SER A 228 17.43 -7.14 4.42
N CYS A 229 17.13 -6.55 3.26
CA CYS A 229 17.25 -5.09 3.04
C CYS A 229 16.41 -4.27 4.03
N ASN A 230 15.21 -4.77 4.37
CA ASN A 230 14.24 -4.05 5.20
C ASN A 230 14.34 -4.36 6.70
N GLY A 231 15.37 -5.10 7.13
CA GLY A 231 15.59 -5.42 8.55
C GLY A 231 14.53 -6.36 9.14
N LYS A 232 13.90 -7.21 8.32
CA LYS A 232 12.76 -8.05 8.72
C LYS A 232 13.23 -9.38 9.31
N VAL A 233 13.90 -9.35 10.46
CA VAL A 233 14.41 -10.56 11.13
C VAL A 233 13.30 -11.57 11.42
N GLU A 234 12.13 -11.13 11.89
CA GLU A 234 10.99 -12.02 12.15
C GLU A 234 10.50 -12.77 10.90
N VAL A 235 10.61 -12.15 9.72
CA VAL A 235 10.29 -12.82 8.44
C VAL A 235 11.36 -13.85 8.10
N LEU A 236 12.64 -13.55 8.33
CA LEU A 236 13.72 -14.51 8.11
C LEU A 236 13.59 -15.73 9.03
N ASP A 237 13.27 -15.51 10.31
CA ASP A 237 12.95 -16.56 11.27
C ASP A 237 11.76 -17.42 10.79
N TRP A 238 10.69 -16.79 10.30
CA TRP A 238 9.54 -17.50 9.75
C TRP A 238 9.95 -18.35 8.55
N TRP A 239 10.71 -17.80 7.59
CA TRP A 239 11.17 -18.55 6.42
C TRP A 239 11.97 -19.79 6.84
N LEU A 240 12.92 -19.63 7.77
CA LEU A 240 13.73 -20.73 8.30
C LEU A 240 12.88 -21.81 8.99
N GLY A 241 11.82 -21.43 9.69
CA GLY A 241 10.90 -22.35 10.37
C GLY A 241 9.75 -22.92 9.52
N SER A 242 9.47 -22.32 8.36
CA SER A 242 8.28 -22.62 7.53
C SER A 242 8.28 -24.01 6.88
N GLY A 243 9.45 -24.63 6.73
CA GLY A 243 9.64 -25.85 5.94
C GLY A 243 9.60 -25.62 4.42
N LEU A 244 9.45 -24.38 3.95
CA LEU A 244 9.61 -24.01 2.55
C LEU A 244 11.08 -24.06 2.14
N GLN A 245 11.35 -24.21 0.84
CA GLN A 245 12.71 -24.16 0.32
C GLN A 245 13.28 -22.75 0.50
N LEU A 246 14.43 -22.64 1.15
CA LEU A 246 15.14 -21.36 1.25
C LEU A 246 15.93 -21.10 -0.03
N ILE A 247 15.55 -20.04 -0.76
CA ILE A 247 16.23 -19.59 -1.98
C ILE A 247 16.87 -18.25 -1.67
N PHE A 248 18.20 -18.18 -1.68
CA PHE A 248 18.95 -16.95 -1.37
C PHE A 248 20.30 -16.97 -2.09
N ASP A 249 20.91 -15.79 -2.18
CA ASP A 249 22.27 -15.58 -2.66
C ASP A 249 22.95 -14.45 -1.87
N GLN A 250 24.16 -14.09 -2.27
CA GLN A 250 24.97 -13.04 -1.64
C GLN A 250 24.27 -11.67 -1.58
N GLU A 251 23.27 -11.42 -2.42
CA GLU A 251 22.53 -10.14 -2.44
C GLU A 251 21.78 -9.89 -1.12
N ALA A 252 21.46 -10.93 -0.34
CA ALA A 252 20.88 -10.75 0.98
C ALA A 252 21.85 -10.04 1.95
N LEU A 253 23.15 -10.39 1.90
CA LEU A 253 24.18 -9.75 2.73
C LEU A 253 24.55 -8.36 2.20
N VAL A 254 24.66 -8.21 0.89
CA VAL A 254 24.88 -6.91 0.21
C VAL A 254 23.76 -5.94 0.57
N GLY A 255 22.50 -6.38 0.43
CA GLY A 255 21.33 -5.59 0.77
C GLY A 255 21.26 -5.20 2.25
N ALA A 256 21.48 -6.16 3.16
CA ALA A 256 21.55 -5.88 4.59
C ALA A 256 22.65 -4.86 4.93
N THR A 257 23.81 -4.96 4.27
CA THR A 257 24.93 -4.04 4.45
C THR A 257 24.61 -2.63 3.95
N ARG A 258 24.12 -2.52 2.71
CA ARG A 258 23.77 -1.23 2.07
C ARG A 258 22.70 -0.47 2.84
N HIS A 259 21.78 -1.19 3.51
CA HIS A 259 20.71 -0.60 4.30
C HIS A 259 21.00 -0.50 5.81
N ASN A 260 22.27 -0.69 6.22
CA ASN A 260 22.72 -0.63 7.60
C ASN A 260 21.88 -1.52 8.55
N ARG A 261 21.77 -2.82 8.24
CA ARG A 261 20.99 -3.83 8.99
C ARG A 261 21.89 -4.84 9.72
N PRO A 262 22.66 -4.44 10.75
CA PRO A 262 23.51 -5.36 11.50
C PRO A 262 22.74 -6.51 12.16
N GLU A 263 21.48 -6.29 12.54
CA GLU A 263 20.59 -7.32 13.10
C GLU A 263 20.32 -8.46 12.11
N VAL A 264 20.24 -8.16 10.81
CA VAL A 264 20.06 -9.15 9.75
C VAL A 264 21.37 -9.88 9.47
N LEU A 265 22.51 -9.18 9.47
CA LEU A 265 23.82 -9.80 9.31
C LEU A 265 24.10 -10.80 10.45
N GLU A 266 23.79 -10.41 11.69
CA GLU A 266 23.87 -11.30 12.84
C GLU A 266 22.91 -12.50 12.72
N TRP A 267 21.71 -12.29 12.17
CA TRP A 267 20.77 -13.40 11.91
C TRP A 267 21.34 -14.40 10.90
N TRP A 268 21.86 -13.94 9.76
CA TRP A 268 22.46 -14.80 8.75
C TRP A 268 23.65 -15.60 9.30
N ASP A 269 24.48 -14.97 10.13
CA ASP A 269 25.59 -15.62 10.81
C ASP A 269 25.15 -16.72 11.79
N ARG A 270 24.07 -16.48 12.54
CA ARG A 270 23.54 -17.47 13.51
C ARG A 270 22.67 -18.54 12.88
N SER A 271 22.15 -18.29 11.68
CA SER A 271 21.20 -19.20 11.01
C SER A 271 21.81 -20.55 10.64
N GLY A 272 23.12 -20.64 10.50
CA GLY A 272 23.82 -21.82 9.98
C GLY A 272 23.58 -22.06 8.49
N LEU A 273 22.95 -21.13 7.78
CA LEU A 273 22.75 -21.21 6.33
C LEU A 273 24.09 -20.98 5.61
N PRO A 274 24.41 -21.74 4.54
CA PRO A 274 25.69 -21.63 3.84
C PRO A 274 25.71 -20.43 2.88
N ILE A 275 25.47 -19.22 3.39
CA ILE A 275 25.48 -18.00 2.59
C ILE A 275 26.92 -17.56 2.33
N GLN A 276 27.16 -17.13 1.10
CA GLN A 276 28.48 -16.70 0.63
C GLN A 276 28.47 -15.20 0.32
N TYR A 277 29.65 -14.58 0.36
CA TYR A 277 29.87 -13.20 -0.04
C TYR A 277 31.25 -13.03 -0.68
N ARG A 278 31.43 -11.91 -1.39
CA ARG A 278 32.74 -11.42 -1.82
C ARG A 278 33.03 -10.12 -1.10
N MET A 279 34.29 -9.88 -0.77
CA MET A 279 34.68 -8.69 -0.01
C MET A 279 34.41 -7.40 -0.80
N CYS A 280 34.61 -7.43 -2.12
CA CYS A 280 34.26 -6.33 -3.02
C CYS A 280 32.79 -5.93 -2.94
N ASP A 281 31.87 -6.89 -2.91
CA ASP A 281 30.43 -6.60 -2.92
C ASP A 281 30.01 -5.96 -1.58
N ILE A 282 30.65 -6.36 -0.48
CA ILE A 282 30.40 -5.79 0.85
C ILE A 282 31.00 -4.39 0.98
N GLU A 283 32.20 -4.15 0.46
CA GLU A 283 32.80 -2.81 0.41
C GLU A 283 31.95 -1.86 -0.42
N GLU A 284 31.59 -2.25 -1.65
CA GLU A 284 30.72 -1.47 -2.53
C GLU A 284 29.38 -1.14 -1.82
N ALA A 285 28.80 -2.13 -1.13
CA ALA A 285 27.59 -1.91 -0.35
C ALA A 285 27.77 -0.90 0.81
N LEU A 286 28.94 -0.88 1.46
CA LEU A 286 29.26 0.08 2.52
C LEU A 286 29.48 1.49 1.97
N GLU A 287 30.11 1.63 0.80
CA GLU A 287 30.28 2.90 0.10
C GLU A 287 28.94 3.48 -0.37
N ASP A 288 28.06 2.61 -0.87
CA ASP A 288 26.70 2.94 -1.31
C ASP A 288 25.68 3.05 -0.16
N ALA A 289 26.12 3.00 1.10
CA ALA A 289 25.22 2.82 2.23
C ALA A 289 24.21 3.97 2.36
N ILE A 290 22.93 3.63 2.38
CA ILE A 290 21.83 4.59 2.46
C ILE A 290 21.57 4.92 3.93
N GLY A 291 21.88 6.16 4.34
CA GLY A 291 21.63 6.62 5.71
C GLY A 291 22.73 6.32 6.72
N GLY A 292 23.95 6.01 6.24
CA GLY A 292 25.14 5.77 7.08
C GLY A 292 25.30 4.30 7.46
N GLY A 293 26.18 3.57 6.77
CA GLY A 293 26.46 2.14 6.97
C GLY A 293 27.35 1.81 8.17
N GLU A 294 27.37 2.67 9.20
CA GLU A 294 28.33 2.56 10.31
C GLU A 294 28.17 1.29 11.13
N ASP A 295 26.93 0.87 11.38
CA ASP A 295 26.67 -0.27 12.26
C ASP A 295 26.91 -1.59 11.54
N ALA A 296 26.55 -1.68 10.26
CA ALA A 296 26.95 -2.78 9.38
C ALA A 296 28.49 -2.83 9.25
N SER A 297 29.17 -1.68 9.07
CA SER A 297 30.64 -1.63 9.02
C SER A 297 31.27 -2.13 10.33
N LYS A 298 30.77 -1.68 11.49
CA LYS A 298 31.23 -2.17 12.81
C LYS A 298 31.02 -3.68 12.95
N TRP A 299 29.90 -4.20 12.46
CA TRP A 299 29.62 -5.63 12.48
C TRP A 299 30.63 -6.42 11.65
N TRP A 300 30.88 -6.01 10.40
CA TRP A 300 31.87 -6.64 9.52
C TRP A 300 33.29 -6.59 10.08
N ARG A 301 33.70 -5.46 10.66
CA ARG A 301 34.99 -5.34 11.36
C ARG A 301 35.09 -6.27 12.56
N LYS A 302 34.02 -6.41 13.35
CA LYS A 302 33.96 -7.34 14.48
C LYS A 302 34.06 -8.80 14.03
N LYS A 303 33.56 -9.12 12.83
CA LYS A 303 33.74 -10.44 12.21
C LYS A 303 35.16 -10.71 11.72
N GLY A 304 36.03 -9.71 11.72
CA GLY A 304 37.43 -9.85 11.31
C GLY A 304 37.65 -9.62 9.82
N ILE A 305 36.71 -8.98 9.13
CA ILE A 305 36.94 -8.52 7.76
C ILE A 305 37.85 -7.30 7.79
N ASP A 306 39.04 -7.45 7.18
CA ASP A 306 39.96 -6.36 6.92
C ASP A 306 39.77 -5.85 5.50
N PHE A 307 39.33 -4.60 5.38
CA PHE A 307 39.11 -3.94 4.09
C PHE A 307 40.43 -3.43 3.43
N ASN A 308 41.61 -3.74 3.98
CA ASN A 308 42.91 -3.42 3.39
C ASN A 308 43.63 -4.64 2.75
N ALA A 309 42.92 -5.75 2.50
CA ALA A 309 43.52 -6.98 1.96
C ALA A 309 43.92 -6.88 0.46
N ASN A 310 44.79 -7.78 -0.01
CA ASN A 310 45.27 -7.84 -1.40
C ASN A 310 44.16 -8.16 -2.42
N ASP A 311 44.25 -7.57 -3.63
CA ASP A 311 43.28 -7.68 -4.75
C ASP A 311 42.79 -9.10 -5.10
N LYS A 312 43.61 -10.14 -4.88
CA LYS A 312 43.24 -11.54 -5.16
C LYS A 312 42.31 -12.16 -4.11
N GLU A 313 42.44 -11.76 -2.86
CA GLU A 313 41.54 -12.20 -1.79
C GLU A 313 40.20 -11.46 -1.86
N TRP A 314 40.23 -10.26 -2.46
CA TRP A 314 39.10 -9.36 -2.65
C TRP A 314 37.93 -9.96 -3.46
N MET A 315 38.25 -10.68 -4.54
CA MET A 315 37.27 -11.26 -5.46
C MET A 315 36.84 -12.70 -5.11
N LYS A 316 37.43 -13.30 -4.07
CA LYS A 316 37.19 -14.69 -3.71
C LYS A 316 35.86 -14.83 -2.96
N LEU A 317 35.06 -15.82 -3.33
CA LEU A 317 33.88 -16.23 -2.58
C LEU A 317 34.28 -16.80 -1.21
N GLN A 318 33.70 -16.23 -0.15
CA GLN A 318 33.88 -16.63 1.25
C GLN A 318 32.53 -17.06 1.82
N SER A 319 32.55 -18.03 2.75
CA SER A 319 31.37 -18.41 3.53
C SER A 319 31.24 -17.46 4.72
N LEU A 320 30.03 -17.05 5.07
CA LEU A 320 29.79 -16.30 6.31
C LEU A 320 29.94 -17.19 7.56
N ASN A 321 29.53 -18.45 7.43
CA ASN A 321 29.50 -19.47 8.48
C ASN A 321 30.55 -20.56 8.27
#